data_AF-A0A4Q3YY69-F1
#
_entry.id   AF-A0A4Q3YY69-F1
#
_cell.length_a   1.000
_cell.length_b   1.000
_cell.length_c   1.000
_cell.angle_alpha   90.00
_cell.angle_beta   90.00
_cell.angle_gamma   90.00
#
_symmetry.space_group_name_H-M   'P 1'
#
loop_
_entity.id
_entity.type
_entity.pdbx_description
1 polymer ?
#
loop_
_entity_poly.entity_id
_entity_poly.type
_entity_poly.pdbx_seq_one_letter_code
_entity_poly.pdbx_strand_id
1 'polypeptide(L)'
;MRFSPRRWSKWRRWPSRPLRRPDLSDYTAADPAFARLPGSIRYRVGAAFAWELGCEGSGLLVPIPQGYTFDVSIPRGLRWAFDPHDARFLKAAAVHDNLLERGWDRVSAAGPFHQALKADGVGRLARLAMLLAVALWRFG
;
A
#
# COMPACT_ATOMS: atom_id res chain seq x y z
N MET A 1 19.83 21.00 -17.59
CA MET A 1 18.72 21.26 -16.65
C MET A 1 19.06 20.65 -15.30
N ARG A 2 19.36 21.47 -14.28
CA ARG A 2 19.70 21.00 -12.93
C ARG A 2 18.42 20.75 -12.13
N PHE A 3 18.17 19.48 -11.77
CA PHE A 3 17.20 19.15 -10.74
C PHE A 3 17.69 19.68 -9.39
N SER A 4 16.86 20.49 -8.72
CA SER A 4 17.13 21.03 -7.38
C SER A 4 16.59 20.06 -6.32
N PRO A 5 17.46 19.42 -5.51
CA PRO A 5 17.02 18.53 -4.44
C PRO A 5 16.78 19.34 -3.17
N ARG A 6 15.76 20.21 -3.17
CA ARG A 6 15.40 21.02 -2.00
C ARG A 6 13.97 20.78 -1.54
N ARG A 7 13.69 19.55 -1.07
CA ARG A 7 12.55 19.27 -0.17
C ARG A 7 12.73 17.97 0.62
N TRP A 8 13.91 17.75 1.21
CA TRP A 8 14.22 16.56 2.03
C TRP A 8 14.50 16.90 3.51
N SER A 9 14.16 18.11 3.98
CA SER A 9 14.52 18.58 5.32
C SER A 9 13.45 18.37 6.41
N LYS A 10 12.27 17.81 6.08
CA LYS A 10 11.19 17.62 7.06
C LYS A 10 11.09 16.20 7.64
N TRP A 11 11.89 15.25 7.15
CA TRP A 11 11.83 13.82 7.50
C TRP A 11 12.59 13.44 8.78
N ARG A 12 13.11 14.41 9.53
CA ARG A 12 13.99 14.18 10.69
C ARG A 12 13.29 14.26 12.05
N ARG A 13 11.95 14.19 12.08
CA ARG A 13 11.16 14.27 13.31
C ARG A 13 10.04 13.24 13.31
N TRP A 14 10.43 11.97 13.31
CA TRP A 14 9.58 10.94 13.90
C TRP A 14 9.52 11.25 15.42
N PRO A 15 8.35 11.30 16.06
CA PRO A 15 8.33 11.38 17.52
C PRO A 15 9.01 10.12 18.05
N SER A 16 10.14 10.30 18.73
CA SER A 16 10.89 9.26 19.42
C SER A 16 10.06 8.73 20.60
N ARG A 17 8.99 8.00 20.30
CA ARG A 17 8.36 7.14 21.30
C ARG A 17 9.33 5.98 21.52
N PRO A 18 9.65 5.62 22.78
CA PRO A 18 10.43 4.41 23.03
C PRO A 18 9.73 3.25 22.34
N LEU A 19 10.49 2.44 21.61
CA LEU A 19 10.06 1.19 20.99
C LEU A 19 9.57 0.25 22.08
N ARG A 20 8.32 0.41 22.49
CA ARG A 20 7.60 -0.55 23.32
C ARG A 20 7.40 -1.79 22.44
N ARG A 21 8.19 -2.85 22.65
CA ARG A 21 7.78 -4.18 22.18
C ARG A 21 6.42 -4.49 22.82
N PRO A 22 5.41 -4.94 22.06
CA PRO A 22 5.16 -6.39 22.06
C PRO A 22 4.50 -6.92 20.75
N ASP A 23 4.79 -8.17 20.40
CA ASP A 23 3.96 -9.21 19.71
C ASP A 23 2.80 -8.91 18.72
N LEU A 24 2.57 -7.68 18.25
CA LEU A 24 1.59 -7.32 17.23
C LEU A 24 2.19 -6.24 16.32
N SER A 25 2.60 -6.64 15.12
CA SER A 25 2.95 -5.75 14.01
C SER A 25 1.85 -4.73 13.79
N ASP A 26 2.23 -3.49 13.47
CA ASP A 26 1.39 -2.33 13.13
C ASP A 26 0.40 -2.56 11.96
N TYR A 27 0.29 -3.80 11.48
CA TYR A 27 -0.69 -4.31 10.53
C TYR A 27 -2.14 -3.93 10.92
N THR A 28 -2.55 -4.19 12.16
CA THR A 28 -3.97 -4.12 12.59
C THR A 28 -4.32 -2.83 13.33
N ALA A 29 -3.36 -2.24 14.05
CA ALA A 29 -3.66 -1.16 14.99
C ALA A 29 -3.99 0.18 14.31
N ALA A 30 -3.41 0.42 13.13
CA ALA A 30 -3.77 1.57 12.32
C ALA A 30 -4.94 1.19 11.40
N ASP A 31 -6.08 1.85 11.63
CA ASP A 31 -7.11 2.07 10.62
C ASP A 31 -6.77 3.39 9.90
N PRO A 32 -5.91 3.36 8.86
CA PRO A 32 -5.60 4.55 8.09
C PRO A 32 -6.86 4.94 7.33
N ALA A 33 -7.65 5.83 7.93
CA ALA A 33 -8.88 6.33 7.32
C ALA A 33 -8.63 6.69 5.84
N PHE A 34 -9.28 6.00 4.91
CA PHE A 34 -9.10 6.21 3.47
C PHE A 34 -10.21 7.12 2.94
N ALA A 35 -9.83 8.25 2.35
CA ALA A 35 -10.77 9.18 1.74
C ALA A 35 -10.80 8.99 0.21
N ARG A 36 -11.96 8.67 -0.35
CA ARG A 36 -12.14 8.58 -1.81
C ARG A 36 -12.09 9.96 -2.44
N LEU A 37 -11.38 10.09 -3.57
CA LEU A 37 -11.39 11.31 -4.36
C LEU A 37 -12.65 11.36 -5.26
N PRO A 38 -13.44 12.46 -5.24
CA PRO A 38 -14.69 12.57 -6.00
C PRO A 38 -14.50 12.25 -7.49
N GLY A 39 -15.43 11.47 -8.06
CA GLY A 39 -15.42 11.13 -9.49
C GLY A 39 -14.31 10.18 -9.94
N SER A 40 -13.62 9.50 -9.01
CA SER A 40 -12.50 8.61 -9.36
C SER A 40 -12.49 7.30 -8.56
N ILE A 41 -11.57 6.41 -8.94
CA ILE A 41 -11.20 5.19 -8.21
C ILE A 41 -9.97 5.41 -7.30
N ARG A 42 -9.51 6.66 -7.17
CA ARG A 42 -8.35 7.03 -6.37
C ARG A 42 -8.73 7.33 -4.95
N TYR A 43 -7.82 7.01 -4.05
CA TYR A 43 -7.96 7.19 -2.61
C TYR A 43 -6.80 8.00 -2.06
N ARG A 44 -7.06 8.70 -0.96
CA ARG A 44 -6.07 9.42 -0.17
C ARG A 44 -5.97 8.78 1.21
N VAL A 45 -4.74 8.53 1.64
CA VAL A 45 -4.40 8.06 2.99
C VAL A 45 -4.63 9.18 4.01
N GLY A 46 -5.55 8.99 4.96
CA GLY A 46 -5.90 9.99 5.98
C GLY A 46 -4.96 10.02 7.17
N ALA A 47 -4.35 8.88 7.53
CA ALA A 47 -3.34 8.77 8.57
C ALA A 47 -2.14 7.95 8.07
N ALA A 48 -0.93 8.41 8.40
CA ALA A 48 0.29 7.71 8.02
C ALA A 48 0.36 6.33 8.71
N PHE A 49 0.86 5.32 8.00
CA PHE A 49 1.07 3.97 8.53
C PHE A 49 2.36 3.38 7.97
N ALA A 50 2.79 2.22 8.46
CA ALA A 50 3.95 1.52 7.91
C ALA A 50 3.62 0.04 7.68
N TRP A 51 4.27 -0.56 6.68
CA TRP A 51 4.12 -1.96 6.31
C TRP A 51 5.42 -2.73 6.49
N GLU A 52 5.40 -3.85 7.20
CA GLU A 52 6.56 -4.74 7.33
C GLU A 52 6.65 -5.71 6.16
N LEU A 53 7.79 -5.72 5.46
CA LEU A 53 8.02 -6.58 4.30
C LEU A 53 8.33 -8.02 4.70
N GLY A 54 7.82 -8.97 3.93
CA GLY A 54 8.10 -10.40 4.06
C GLY A 54 7.31 -11.06 5.18
N CYS A 55 7.66 -10.74 6.42
CA CYS A 55 7.00 -11.26 7.62
C CYS A 55 6.92 -10.18 8.71
N GLU A 56 5.98 -10.40 9.62
CA GLU A 56 5.88 -9.66 10.88
C GLU A 56 7.17 -9.77 11.71
N GLY A 57 7.61 -8.64 12.26
CA GLY A 57 8.85 -8.55 13.04
C GLY A 57 10.12 -8.49 12.20
N SER A 58 10.03 -8.37 10.86
CA SER A 58 11.22 -8.28 10.00
C SER A 58 12.02 -6.98 10.20
N GLY A 59 11.38 -5.92 10.72
CA GLY A 59 11.96 -4.58 10.81
C GLY A 59 12.12 -3.86 9.47
N LEU A 60 11.76 -4.48 8.35
CA LEU A 60 11.81 -3.89 7.00
C LEU A 60 10.52 -3.10 6.73
N LEU A 61 10.48 -1.85 7.19
CA LEU A 61 9.29 -1.00 7.12
C LEU A 61 9.19 -0.20 5.82
N VAL A 62 8.00 -0.22 5.22
CA VAL A 62 7.57 0.64 4.11
C VAL A 62 6.59 1.67 4.66
N PRO A 63 7.04 2.91 4.95
CA PRO A 63 6.16 3.94 5.50
C PRO A 63 5.26 4.53 4.40
N ILE A 64 3.96 4.55 4.60
CA ILE A 64 3.00 5.21 3.72
C ILE A 64 2.60 6.55 4.35
N PRO A 65 2.91 7.69 3.70
CA PRO A 65 2.67 8.99 4.31
C PRO A 65 1.19 9.37 4.29
N GLN A 66 0.78 10.15 5.29
CA GLN A 66 -0.51 10.85 5.26
C GLN A 66 -0.59 11.73 4.00
N GLY A 67 -1.74 11.74 3.36
CA GLY A 67 -1.99 12.47 2.12
C GLY A 67 -1.53 11.74 0.87
N TYR A 68 -0.87 10.58 0.99
CA TYR A 68 -0.51 9.75 -0.15
C TYR A 68 -1.76 9.39 -0.96
N THR A 69 -1.69 9.59 -2.27
CA THR A 69 -2.80 9.28 -3.18
C THR A 69 -2.43 8.06 -3.99
N PHE A 70 -3.32 7.08 -4.05
CA PHE A 70 -3.10 5.82 -4.75
C PHE A 70 -4.32 5.44 -5.58
N ASP A 71 -4.13 4.53 -6.52
CA ASP A 71 -5.16 3.95 -7.37
C ASP A 71 -5.37 2.48 -6.99
N VAL A 72 -6.62 2.03 -6.97
CA VAL A 72 -6.92 0.63 -6.76
C VAL A 72 -6.74 -0.07 -8.11
N SER A 73 -5.54 -0.64 -8.29
CA SER A 73 -5.04 -1.30 -9.51
C SER A 73 -5.80 -2.58 -9.90
N ILE A 74 -7.12 -2.48 -10.12
CA ILE A 74 -7.99 -3.54 -10.64
C ILE A 74 -8.23 -3.31 -12.14
N PRO A 75 -7.80 -4.22 -13.03
CA PRO A 75 -8.06 -4.13 -14.47
C PRO A 75 -9.55 -3.99 -14.75
N ARG A 76 -9.93 -3.18 -15.75
CA ARG A 76 -11.35 -2.97 -16.09
C ARG A 76 -12.10 -4.29 -16.31
N GLY A 77 -11.45 -5.25 -16.98
CA GLY A 77 -11.99 -6.59 -17.23
C GLY A 77 -12.13 -7.47 -15.98
N LEU A 78 -11.58 -7.07 -14.83
CA LEU A 78 -11.73 -7.74 -13.54
C LEU A 78 -12.73 -7.01 -12.62
N ARG A 79 -13.17 -5.79 -12.96
CA ARG A 79 -14.07 -4.98 -12.11
C ARG A 79 -15.48 -5.55 -11.96
N TRP A 80 -15.89 -6.48 -12.81
CA TRP A 80 -17.15 -7.19 -12.64
C TRP A 80 -17.08 -8.22 -11.50
N ALA A 81 -15.88 -8.72 -11.19
CA ALA A 81 -15.64 -9.72 -10.14
C ALA A 81 -15.06 -9.11 -8.86
N PHE A 82 -14.32 -8.00 -8.97
CA PHE A 82 -13.66 -7.34 -7.84
C PHE A 82 -14.05 -5.86 -7.79
N ASP A 83 -14.66 -5.46 -6.68
CA ASP A 83 -15.00 -4.05 -6.44
C ASP A 83 -13.73 -3.27 -6.04
N PRO A 84 -13.31 -2.24 -6.80
CA PRO A 84 -12.20 -1.35 -6.42
C PRO A 84 -12.48 -0.54 -5.15
N HIS A 85 -13.70 -0.56 -4.63
CA HIS A 85 -14.08 0.14 -3.41
C HIS A 85 -14.12 -0.76 -2.17
N ASP A 86 -13.83 -2.05 -2.30
CA ASP A 86 -13.71 -2.95 -1.15
C ASP A 86 -12.50 -2.53 -0.29
N ALA A 87 -12.80 -2.22 0.97
CA ALA A 87 -11.83 -1.71 1.95
C ALA A 87 -10.60 -2.62 2.10
N ARG A 88 -10.76 -3.94 1.88
CA ARG A 88 -9.69 -4.94 1.95
C ARG A 88 -8.63 -4.78 0.87
N PHE A 89 -8.91 -4.05 -0.21
CA PHE A 89 -7.91 -3.76 -1.25
C PHE A 89 -7.16 -2.44 -1.00
N LEU A 90 -7.66 -1.54 -0.15
CA LEU A 90 -7.15 -0.18 -0.05
C LEU A 90 -5.74 -0.12 0.56
N LYS A 91 -5.51 -0.83 1.67
CA LYS A 91 -4.19 -0.89 2.32
C LYS A 91 -3.16 -1.53 1.38
N ALA A 92 -3.52 -2.64 0.74
CA ALA A 92 -2.67 -3.32 -0.23
C ALA A 92 -2.32 -2.42 -1.42
N ALA A 93 -3.31 -1.75 -2.02
CA ALA A 93 -3.11 -0.84 -3.15
C ALA A 93 -2.21 0.36 -2.79
N ALA A 94 -2.40 0.95 -1.62
CA ALA A 94 -1.54 2.04 -1.13
C ALA A 94 -0.08 1.60 -1.01
N VAL A 95 0.18 0.41 -0.47
CA VAL A 95 1.54 -0.14 -0.37
C VAL A 95 2.13 -0.41 -1.75
N HIS A 96 1.37 -1.07 -2.63
CA HIS A 96 1.81 -1.42 -3.98
C HIS A 96 2.20 -0.19 -4.80
N ASP A 97 1.31 0.78 -4.93
CA ASP A 97 1.56 1.98 -5.72
C ASP A 97 2.76 2.75 -5.15
N ASN A 98 2.89 2.81 -3.82
CA ASN A 98 3.99 3.50 -3.20
C ASN A 98 5.33 2.82 -3.46
N LEU A 99 5.37 1.48 -3.54
CA LEU A 99 6.56 0.73 -3.95
C LEU A 99 6.92 1.01 -5.41
N LEU A 100 5.92 1.04 -6.31
CA LEU A 100 6.15 1.41 -7.71
C LEU A 100 6.73 2.82 -7.86
N GLU A 101 6.20 3.80 -7.12
CA GLU A 101 6.73 5.17 -7.12
C GLU A 101 8.17 5.26 -6.58
N ARG A 102 8.56 4.33 -5.69
CA ARG A 102 9.94 4.20 -5.19
C ARG A 102 10.87 3.49 -6.17
N GLY A 103 10.38 3.06 -7.33
CA GLY A 103 11.16 2.41 -8.37
C GLY A 103 11.26 0.89 -8.25
N TRP A 104 10.43 0.26 -7.40
CA TRP A 104 10.33 -1.20 -7.42
C TRP A 104 9.67 -1.67 -8.72
N ASP A 105 10.11 -2.80 -9.24
CA ASP A 105 9.41 -3.45 -10.34
C ASP A 105 8.07 -4.04 -9.85
N ARG A 106 7.14 -4.25 -10.79
CA ARG A 106 5.79 -4.73 -10.49
C ARG A 106 5.77 -6.11 -9.83
N VAL A 107 6.66 -7.01 -10.23
CA VAL A 107 6.68 -8.38 -9.69
C VAL A 107 7.14 -8.33 -8.24
N SER A 108 8.18 -7.54 -7.94
CA SER A 108 8.64 -7.32 -6.57
C SER A 108 7.59 -6.62 -5.71
N ALA A 109 6.88 -5.61 -6.26
CA ALA A 109 5.83 -4.90 -5.54
C ALA A 109 4.55 -5.74 -5.33
N ALA A 110 4.30 -6.73 -6.19
CA ALA A 110 3.15 -7.62 -6.11
C ALA A 110 3.20 -8.56 -4.89
N GLY A 111 4.40 -8.92 -4.42
CA GLY A 111 4.59 -9.74 -3.21
C GLY A 111 3.98 -9.10 -1.95
N PRO A 112 4.42 -7.88 -1.55
CA PRO A 112 3.84 -7.14 -0.44
C PRO A 112 2.34 -6.90 -0.58
N PHE A 113 1.87 -6.61 -1.79
CA PHE A 113 0.44 -6.49 -2.10
C PHE A 113 -0.34 -7.77 -1.75
N HIS A 114 0.12 -8.93 -2.22
CA HIS A 114 -0.53 -10.21 -1.92
C HIS A 114 -0.53 -10.55 -0.42
N GLN A 115 0.54 -10.21 0.30
CA GLN A 115 0.61 -10.40 1.75
C GLN A 115 -0.39 -9.51 2.49
N ALA A 116 -0.54 -8.24 2.08
CA ALA A 116 -1.55 -7.35 2.63
C ALA A 116 -2.97 -7.89 2.40
N LEU A 117 -3.31 -8.34 1.18
CA LEU A 117 -4.62 -8.95 0.93
C LEU A 117 -4.89 -10.21 1.76
N LYS A 118 -3.85 -11.02 1.99
CA LYS A 118 -3.97 -12.23 2.81
C LYS A 118 -4.34 -11.87 4.24
N ALA A 119 -3.70 -10.85 4.78
CA ALA A 119 -3.92 -10.43 6.14
C ALA A 119 -5.25 -9.67 6.30
N ASP A 120 -5.78 -9.04 5.23
CA ASP A 120 -7.13 -8.44 5.19
C ASP A 120 -8.24 -9.47 4.90
N GLY A 121 -7.91 -10.77 4.98
CA GLY A 121 -8.88 -11.86 4.89
C GLY A 121 -9.43 -12.14 3.48
N VAL A 122 -8.75 -11.66 2.42
CA VAL A 122 -9.17 -11.92 1.04
C VAL A 122 -8.94 -13.41 0.69
N GLY A 123 -9.93 -14.03 0.05
CA GLY A 123 -9.89 -15.44 -0.33
C GLY A 123 -8.72 -15.79 -1.27
N ARG A 124 -8.25 -17.05 -1.22
CA ARG A 124 -7.05 -17.49 -1.97
C ARG A 124 -7.13 -17.24 -3.48
N LEU A 125 -8.28 -17.54 -4.11
CA LEU A 125 -8.47 -17.35 -5.54
C LEU A 125 -8.48 -15.87 -5.93
N ALA A 126 -9.19 -15.04 -5.15
CA ALA A 126 -9.21 -13.59 -5.33
C ALA A 126 -7.81 -13.00 -5.23
N ARG A 127 -7.03 -13.44 -4.24
CA ARG A 127 -5.63 -13.03 -4.06
C ARG A 127 -4.73 -13.42 -5.22
N LEU A 128 -4.87 -14.64 -5.74
CA LEU A 128 -4.10 -15.09 -6.89
C LEU A 128 -4.44 -14.29 -8.15
N ALA A 129 -5.73 -14.09 -8.42
CA ALA A 129 -6.19 -13.28 -9.55
C ALA A 129 -5.66 -11.85 -9.47
N MET A 130 -5.75 -11.23 -8.28
CA MET A 130 -5.26 -9.88 -8.04
C MET A 130 -3.73 -9.78 -8.11
N LEU A 131 -3.00 -10.76 -7.58
CA LEU A 131 -1.54 -10.84 -7.68
C LEU A 131 -1.10 -10.86 -9.15
N LEU A 132 -1.71 -11.73 -9.97
CA LEU A 132 -1.41 -11.82 -11.40
C LEU A 132 -1.77 -10.52 -12.13
N ALA A 133 -2.90 -9.91 -11.77
CA ALA A 133 -3.33 -8.65 -12.35
C ALA A 133 -2.30 -7.53 -12.12
N VAL A 134 -1.83 -7.34 -10.88
CA VAL A 134 -0.89 -6.25 -10.57
C VAL A 134 0.55 -6.54 -11.02
N ALA A 135 0.95 -7.81 -11.06
CA ALA A 135 2.28 -8.21 -11.51
C ALA A 135 2.45 -8.10 -13.04
N LEU A 136 1.42 -8.50 -13.80
CA LEU A 136 1.50 -8.64 -15.26
C LEU A 136 0.96 -7.43 -16.01
N TRP A 137 -0.05 -6.74 -15.47
CA TRP A 137 -0.75 -5.70 -16.21
C TRP A 137 -0.09 -4.34 -16.04
N ARG A 138 0.43 -3.79 -17.14
CA ARG A 138 0.84 -2.39 -17.21
C ARG A 138 -0.40 -1.55 -17.54
N PHE A 139 -0.87 -0.75 -16.59
CA PHE A 139 -1.73 0.39 -16.92
C PHE A 139 -0.88 1.38 -17.72
N GLY A 140 -1.25 1.58 -18.98
CA GLY A 140 -0.73 2.61 -19.88
C GLY A 140 -1.53 3.89 -19.75
#